data_AF-A0A2I1M7Q2-F1
#
_entry.id   AF-A0A2I1M7Q2-F1
#
_cell.length_a   1.000
_cell.length_b   1.000
_cell.length_c   1.000
_cell.angle_alpha   90.00
_cell.angle_beta   90.00
_cell.angle_gamma   90.00
#
_symmetry.space_group_name_H-M   'P 1'
#
loop_
_entity.id
_entity.type
_entity.pdbx_description
1 polymer ?
#
loop_
_entity_poly.entity_id
_entity_poly.type
_entity_poly.pdbx_seq_one_letter_code
_entity_poly.pdbx_strand_id
1 'polypeptide(L)'
;MNSYEQLDPHSSSPQQPLPAMARDTTKDNPWPVSLISSKFADAVDRWPAAWITGQVHQINARRAGQVYMTLRDNQTTTQMDVVFFGAPAYEAAKFTQGDLVVIHGKANMYQPRTSLSFRADEIHHVGKGGLMEQIEQLRKKLKGEGLFDDDRKVPLPAFPQRIGLICAPGARAEGDVITNARLRWPSIEFSVQHVHVQGPSCPSEVITAIAQLDADPSVDVIIVARGGGAFEDLIGFSDEGVVRAAADCVTPLVSAIGHEDDWTLIDLAADLRASTPTDAAKRIVPDVREELSLVSEARTRIFGALHNKVSTEQQRLSAYTQRPSLTHPQSILDKPQQFVKEARTRLNTAMNFMTAEATSTIDKLHATLTALSPQSTLNRGYAVVQKADGTVIDVANALTAGEGISVTLKSGKLNATVNETIMED
;
A
#
# COMPACT_ATOMS: atom_id res chain seq x y z
N MET A 1 24.42 33.34 99.35
CA MET A 1 25.73 34.01 99.45
C MET A 1 26.18 34.30 98.03
N ASN A 2 25.83 35.49 97.54
CA ASN A 2 26.76 36.62 97.31
C ASN A 2 27.32 36.51 95.87
N SER A 3 27.16 37.46 94.96
CA SER A 3 26.79 38.87 95.08
C SER A 3 26.25 39.35 93.73
N TYR A 4 25.13 40.09 93.75
CA TYR A 4 24.76 41.00 92.67
C TYR A 4 25.74 42.18 92.74
N GLU A 5 26.64 42.32 91.76
CA GLU A 5 27.35 43.58 91.54
C GLU A 5 26.39 44.54 90.81
N GLN A 6 26.01 45.59 91.53
CA GLN A 6 25.26 46.73 91.01
C GLN A 6 26.10 47.43 89.94
N LEU A 7 25.61 47.43 88.70
CA LEU A 7 26.10 48.33 87.66
C LEU A 7 25.61 49.75 87.95
N ASP A 8 26.55 50.65 88.21
CA ASP A 8 26.34 52.08 88.38
C ASP A 8 25.59 52.70 87.17
N PRO A 9 24.54 53.54 87.38
CA PRO A 9 23.77 54.13 86.29
C PRO A 9 24.43 55.34 85.60
N HIS A 10 25.66 55.73 85.97
CA HIS A 10 26.31 56.94 85.48
C HIS A 10 27.80 56.74 85.17
N SER A 11 28.10 55.99 84.11
CA SER A 11 29.41 56.02 83.45
C SER A 11 29.27 56.52 82.02
N SER A 12 29.06 57.83 81.85
CA SER A 12 29.26 58.50 80.57
C SER A 12 30.76 58.53 80.25
N SER A 13 31.27 57.40 79.76
CA SER A 13 32.56 57.35 79.07
C SER A 13 32.46 58.26 77.84
N PRO A 14 33.47 59.11 77.57
CA PRO A 14 33.45 59.94 76.36
C PRO A 14 33.40 58.99 75.16
N GLN A 15 32.30 59.03 74.39
CA GLN A 15 32.19 58.27 73.15
C GLN A 15 33.35 58.69 72.25
N GLN A 16 34.36 57.82 72.14
CA GLN A 16 35.43 57.98 71.19
C GLN A 16 34.79 58.18 69.81
N PRO A 17 35.18 59.20 69.03
CA PRO A 17 34.59 59.43 67.73
C PRO A 17 34.78 58.18 66.87
N LEU A 18 33.68 57.72 66.27
CA LEU A 18 33.71 56.55 65.41
C LEU A 18 34.66 56.81 64.22
N PRO A 19 35.47 55.82 63.80
CA PRO A 19 36.34 55.96 62.65
C PRO A 19 35.58 56.40 61.39
N ALA A 20 36.18 57.25 60.55
CA ALA A 20 35.49 57.78 59.37
C ALA A 20 35.41 56.78 58.21
N MET A 21 36.43 55.92 58.03
CA MET A 21 36.49 54.91 56.97
C MET A 21 36.63 53.49 57.54
N ALA A 22 36.18 52.49 56.77
CA ALA A 22 36.20 51.09 57.20
C ALA A 22 37.64 50.60 57.49
N ARG A 23 38.61 51.07 56.68
CA ARG A 23 40.04 50.77 56.86
C ARG A 23 40.65 51.33 58.14
N ASP A 24 39.99 52.32 58.76
CA ASP A 24 40.45 52.95 59.99
C ASP A 24 39.85 52.29 61.24
N THR A 25 39.01 51.27 61.06
CA THR A 25 38.45 50.49 62.18
C THR A 25 39.48 49.54 62.77
N THR A 26 39.47 49.40 64.09
CA THR A 26 40.34 48.49 64.81
C THR A 26 39.52 47.63 65.76
N LYS A 27 40.12 46.59 66.33
CA LYS A 27 39.48 45.75 67.36
C LYS A 27 38.94 46.59 68.53
N ASP A 28 39.69 47.62 68.93
CA ASP A 28 39.39 48.44 70.11
C ASP A 28 38.52 49.67 69.78
N ASN A 29 38.33 49.99 68.50
CA ASN A 29 37.40 51.03 68.03
C ASN A 29 36.63 50.54 66.77
N PRO A 30 35.70 49.58 66.93
CA PRO A 30 34.96 49.01 65.81
C PRO A 30 33.74 49.86 65.44
N TRP A 31 33.26 49.71 64.21
CA TRP A 31 31.94 50.22 63.84
C TRP A 31 30.82 49.38 64.44
N PRO A 32 29.73 50.01 64.92
CA PRO A 32 28.52 49.27 65.27
C PRO A 32 27.91 48.64 64.01
N VAL A 33 27.23 47.50 64.17
CA VAL A 33 26.61 46.75 63.07
C VAL A 33 25.65 47.61 62.24
N SER A 34 24.95 48.55 62.88
CA SER A 34 24.07 49.49 62.21
C SER A 34 24.81 50.44 61.25
N LEU A 35 26.02 50.86 61.60
CA LEU A 35 26.82 51.78 60.78
C LEU A 35 27.39 51.07 59.54
N ILE A 36 27.88 49.84 59.67
CA ILE A 36 28.33 49.08 58.49
C ILE A 36 27.14 48.73 57.57
N SER A 37 25.97 48.40 58.14
CA SER A 37 24.75 48.14 57.38
C SER A 37 24.29 49.36 56.58
N SER A 38 24.34 50.57 57.19
CA SER A 38 24.03 51.80 56.46
C SER A 38 25.06 52.11 55.37
N LYS A 39 26.36 51.88 55.60
CA LYS A 39 27.39 52.01 54.56
C LYS A 39 27.18 51.05 53.39
N PHE A 40 26.74 49.81 53.64
CA PHE A 40 26.37 48.89 52.58
C PHE A 40 25.14 49.36 51.82
N ALA A 41 24.11 49.86 52.51
CA ALA A 41 22.94 50.45 51.86
C ALA A 41 23.33 51.65 50.96
N ASP A 42 24.19 52.55 51.44
CA ASP A 42 24.69 53.69 50.67
C ASP A 42 25.46 53.26 49.40
N ALA A 43 26.21 52.16 49.48
CA ALA A 43 26.96 51.62 48.35
C ALA A 43 26.02 50.96 47.32
N VAL A 44 25.06 50.15 47.79
CA VAL A 44 24.07 49.46 46.95
C VAL A 44 23.14 50.46 46.26
N ASP A 45 22.76 51.55 46.95
CA ASP A 45 21.90 52.58 46.37
C ASP A 45 22.61 53.36 45.23
N ARG A 46 23.93 53.26 45.09
CA ARG A 46 24.64 53.84 43.93
C ARG A 46 24.63 52.94 42.71
N TRP A 47 24.19 51.68 42.83
CA TRP A 47 24.13 50.78 41.69
C TRP A 47 23.01 51.19 40.73
N PRO A 48 23.25 51.12 39.40
CA PRO A 48 22.23 51.45 38.42
C PRO A 48 21.07 50.44 38.46
N ALA A 49 19.92 50.85 37.92
CA ALA A 49 18.84 49.92 37.65
C ALA A 49 19.27 48.89 36.58
N ALA A 50 18.70 47.71 36.63
CA ALA A 50 19.02 46.61 35.73
C ALA A 50 17.77 45.85 35.31
N TRP A 51 17.87 45.17 34.17
CA TRP A 51 16.92 44.16 33.74
C TRP A 51 17.44 42.78 34.13
N ILE A 52 16.60 41.98 34.76
CA ILE A 52 16.91 40.61 35.19
C ILE A 52 15.86 39.65 34.62
N THR A 53 16.28 38.41 34.38
CA THR A 53 15.39 37.31 33.98
C THR A 53 15.52 36.17 34.97
N GLY A 54 14.41 35.47 35.23
CA GLY A 54 14.42 34.31 36.11
C GLY A 54 13.05 33.67 36.23
N GLN A 55 13.03 32.44 36.71
CA GLN A 55 11.79 31.72 36.97
C GLN A 55 11.29 32.03 38.39
N VAL A 56 9.98 32.26 38.53
CA VAL A 56 9.33 32.47 39.82
C VAL A 56 9.38 31.18 40.64
N HIS A 57 10.28 31.12 41.61
CA HIS A 57 10.41 29.97 42.51
C HIS A 57 9.37 30.00 43.63
N GLN A 58 9.12 31.18 44.19
CA GLN A 58 8.09 31.40 45.21
C GLN A 58 7.49 32.79 45.02
N ILE A 59 6.19 32.93 45.28
CA ILE A 59 5.48 34.21 45.23
C ILE A 59 4.54 34.34 46.44
N ASN A 60 4.57 35.50 47.09
CA ASN A 60 3.69 35.85 48.19
C ASN A 60 3.03 37.21 47.93
N ALA A 61 1.78 37.16 47.49
CA ALA A 61 0.93 38.31 47.20
C ALA A 61 -0.22 38.48 48.20
N ARG A 62 -0.08 37.96 49.44
CA ARG A 62 -1.18 37.94 50.44
C ARG A 62 -1.60 39.33 50.95
N ARG A 63 -0.74 40.35 50.82
CA ARG A 63 -1.01 41.71 51.29
C ARG A 63 -1.20 42.63 50.09
N ALA A 64 -2.32 43.34 50.04
CA ALA A 64 -2.57 44.30 48.98
C ALA A 64 -1.47 45.37 48.94
N GLY A 65 -0.92 45.63 47.74
CA GLY A 65 0.14 46.62 47.51
C GLY A 65 1.57 46.17 47.83
N GLN A 66 1.79 44.90 48.20
CA GLN A 66 3.12 44.32 48.38
C GLN A 66 3.19 42.89 47.83
N VAL A 67 4.16 42.63 46.94
CA VAL A 67 4.45 41.26 46.46
C VAL A 67 5.91 40.95 46.73
N TYR A 68 6.15 39.81 47.38
CA TYR A 68 7.48 39.26 47.60
C TYR A 68 7.63 38.03 46.71
N MET A 69 8.71 37.97 45.95
CA MET A 69 8.96 36.93 44.97
C MET A 69 10.41 36.46 45.10
N THR A 70 10.67 35.17 45.00
CA THR A 70 12.03 34.65 44.87
C THR A 70 12.21 34.16 43.44
N LEU A 71 13.16 34.76 42.73
CA LEU A 71 13.55 34.33 41.40
C LEU A 71 14.70 33.34 41.48
N ARG A 72 14.69 32.36 40.58
CA ARG A 72 15.78 31.43 40.35
C ARG A 72 16.26 31.55 38.90
N ASP A 73 17.57 31.51 38.73
CA ASP A 73 18.17 31.42 37.40
C ASP A 73 17.94 30.01 36.79
N ASN A 74 17.74 29.96 35.47
CA ASN A 74 17.52 28.71 34.75
C ASN A 74 18.83 27.90 34.58
N GLN A 75 19.97 28.58 34.53
CA GLN A 75 21.28 27.95 34.25
C GLN A 75 22.08 27.66 35.52
N THR A 76 21.75 28.31 36.64
CA THR A 76 22.52 28.21 37.88
C THR A 76 21.61 27.96 39.09
N THR A 77 22.21 27.62 40.23
CA THR A 77 21.47 27.50 41.51
C THR A 77 21.25 28.85 42.19
N THR A 78 21.63 29.96 41.53
CA THR A 78 21.48 31.32 42.05
C THR A 78 20.01 31.67 42.24
N GLN A 79 19.70 32.26 43.40
CA GLN A 79 18.38 32.76 43.74
C GLN A 79 18.48 34.20 44.24
N MET A 80 17.43 34.98 44.01
CA MET A 80 17.35 36.36 44.46
C MET A 80 15.93 36.72 44.88
N ASP A 81 15.82 37.43 45.99
CA ASP A 81 14.56 37.98 46.46
C ASP A 81 14.25 39.30 45.75
N VAL A 82 13.05 39.37 45.19
CA VAL A 82 12.49 40.50 44.48
C VAL A 82 11.26 41.01 45.22
N VAL A 83 11.17 42.33 45.37
CA VAL A 83 10.08 42.99 46.10
C VAL A 83 9.42 44.05 45.23
N PHE A 84 8.08 44.01 45.20
CA PHE A 84 7.24 45.00 44.54
C PHE A 84 6.42 45.76 45.58
N PHE A 85 6.37 47.08 45.45
CA PHE A 85 5.60 47.96 46.33
C PHE A 85 4.73 48.92 45.52
N GLY A 86 3.49 49.15 45.95
CA GLY A 86 2.60 50.12 45.31
C GLY A 86 2.04 49.63 43.97
N ALA A 87 2.01 50.48 42.95
CA ALA A 87 1.38 50.18 41.66
C ALA A 87 1.95 48.92 40.96
N PRO A 88 3.29 48.71 40.88
CA PRO A 88 3.87 47.50 40.26
C PRO A 88 3.48 46.19 40.95
N ALA A 89 3.13 46.23 42.24
CA ALA A 89 2.73 45.04 42.99
C ALA A 89 1.42 44.43 42.48
N TYR A 90 0.51 45.24 41.90
CA TYR A 90 -0.74 44.74 41.34
C TYR A 90 -0.54 43.93 40.07
N GLU A 91 0.43 44.32 39.23
CA GLU A 91 0.81 43.55 38.04
C GLU A 91 1.55 42.28 38.44
N ALA A 92 2.51 42.37 39.38
CA ALA A 92 3.26 41.21 39.88
C ALA A 92 2.36 40.14 40.53
N ALA A 93 1.23 40.53 41.15
CA ALA A 93 0.29 39.61 41.78
C ALA A 93 -0.46 38.70 40.78
N LYS A 94 -0.42 39.00 39.48
CA LYS A 94 -1.04 38.19 38.42
C LYS A 94 -0.19 36.96 38.05
N PHE A 95 1.08 36.95 38.41
CA PHE A 95 2.02 35.88 38.10
C PHE A 95 1.89 34.72 39.10
N THR A 96 2.35 33.55 38.67
CA THR A 96 2.29 32.31 39.43
C THR A 96 3.66 31.67 39.55
N GLN A 97 3.79 30.73 40.50
CA GLN A 97 5.00 29.93 40.65
C GLN A 97 5.26 29.14 39.37
N GLY A 98 6.48 29.21 38.86
CA GLY A 98 6.92 28.57 37.62
C GLY A 98 6.99 29.52 36.41
N ASP A 99 6.42 30.72 36.48
CA ASP A 99 6.47 31.67 35.37
C ASP A 99 7.90 32.16 35.10
N LEU A 100 8.27 32.27 33.82
CA LEU A 100 9.50 32.94 33.41
C LEU A 100 9.23 34.43 33.20
N VAL A 101 9.97 35.28 33.90
CA VAL A 101 9.68 36.72 33.97
C VAL A 101 10.92 37.55 33.67
N VAL A 102 10.69 38.71 33.04
CA VAL A 102 11.68 39.78 32.91
C VAL A 102 11.27 40.90 33.86
N ILE A 103 12.19 41.33 34.71
CA ILE A 103 11.93 42.33 35.74
C ILE A 103 12.93 43.48 35.58
N HIS A 104 12.44 44.71 35.63
CA HIS A 104 13.27 45.90 35.80
C HIS A 104 13.22 46.37 37.26
N GLY A 105 14.35 46.89 37.74
CA GLY A 105 14.42 47.44 39.08
C GLY A 105 15.84 47.76 39.52
N LYS A 106 15.99 47.97 40.82
CA LYS A 106 17.27 48.35 41.43
C LYS A 106 17.54 47.49 42.66
N ALA A 107 18.81 47.20 42.90
CA ALA A 107 19.24 46.56 44.14
C ALA A 107 18.88 47.44 45.35
N ASN A 108 18.44 46.80 46.43
CA ASN A 108 17.99 47.43 47.65
C ASN A 108 18.48 46.63 48.86
N MET A 109 18.83 47.31 49.95
CA MET A 109 19.32 46.69 51.17
C MET A 109 18.28 46.81 52.28
N TYR A 110 17.77 45.70 52.80
CA TYR A 110 16.91 45.69 53.97
C TYR A 110 17.74 45.78 55.25
N GLN A 111 17.96 47.02 55.72
CA GLN A 111 18.88 47.35 56.82
C GLN A 111 18.66 46.56 58.13
N PRO A 112 17.42 46.26 58.60
CA PRO A 112 17.23 45.54 59.85
C PRO A 112 17.87 44.14 59.89
N ARG A 113 18.09 43.51 58.73
CA ARG A 113 18.78 42.21 58.62
C ARG A 113 20.02 42.26 57.71
N THR A 114 20.37 43.42 57.16
CA THR A 114 21.44 43.58 56.15
C THR A 114 21.32 42.54 55.03
N SER A 115 20.12 42.38 54.48
CA SER A 115 19.85 41.44 53.38
C SER A 115 19.63 42.20 52.07
N LEU A 116 20.30 41.76 51.01
CA LEU A 116 20.15 42.31 49.67
C LEU A 116 18.87 41.78 49.02
N SER A 117 18.07 42.67 48.44
CA SER A 117 16.93 42.33 47.61
C SER A 117 16.91 43.19 46.35
N PHE A 118 16.05 42.86 45.41
CA PHE A 118 15.84 43.63 44.20
C PHE A 118 14.48 44.31 44.26
N ARG A 119 14.45 45.64 44.34
CA ARG A 119 13.21 46.40 44.30
C ARG A 119 12.80 46.61 42.85
N ALA A 120 11.74 45.92 42.45
CA ALA A 120 11.24 45.95 41.10
C ALA A 120 10.18 47.03 40.89
N ASP A 121 10.22 47.64 39.72
CA ASP A 121 9.25 48.65 39.26
C ASP A 121 8.48 48.20 38.01
N GLU A 122 8.99 47.23 37.25
CA GLU A 122 8.32 46.65 36.08
C GLU A 122 8.50 45.13 36.03
N ILE A 123 7.46 44.43 35.55
CA ILE A 123 7.48 42.98 35.35
C ILE A 123 6.72 42.62 34.08
N HIS A 124 7.33 41.76 33.26
CA HIS A 124 6.72 41.20 32.06
C HIS A 124 6.82 39.68 32.10
N HIS A 125 5.80 39.01 31.58
CA HIS A 125 5.96 37.62 31.18
C HIS A 125 7.01 37.56 30.07
N VAL A 126 7.96 36.64 30.20
CA VAL A 126 8.59 36.06 29.02
C VAL A 126 7.50 35.18 28.40
N GLY A 127 6.61 35.80 27.63
CA GLY A 127 5.52 35.10 27.00
C GLY A 127 6.05 33.98 26.10
N LYS A 128 5.23 32.94 25.89
CA LYS A 128 5.41 31.89 24.88
C LYS A 128 5.88 32.42 23.50
N GLY A 129 5.66 33.71 23.21
CA GLY A 129 6.12 34.39 21.99
C GLY A 129 7.64 34.49 21.80
N GLY A 130 8.45 34.70 22.84
CA GLY A 130 9.91 34.86 22.65
C GLY A 130 10.59 33.55 22.23
N LEU A 131 10.24 32.45 22.87
CA LEU A 131 10.74 31.13 22.51
C LEU A 131 10.16 30.65 21.17
N MET A 132 8.87 30.88 20.92
CA MET A 132 8.26 30.50 19.65
C MET A 132 8.85 31.33 18.49
N GLU A 133 9.17 32.61 18.73
CA GLU A 133 9.89 33.45 17.77
C GLU A 133 11.30 32.93 17.51
N GLN A 134 12.03 32.49 18.55
CA GLN A 134 13.33 31.84 18.40
C GLN A 134 13.23 30.54 17.58
N ILE A 135 12.25 29.68 17.86
CA ILE A 135 12.00 28.45 17.10
C ILE A 135 11.64 28.77 15.66
N GLU A 136 10.82 29.79 15.40
CA GLU A 136 10.44 30.20 14.04
C GLU A 136 11.62 30.83 13.28
N GLN A 137 12.48 31.61 13.95
CA GLN A 137 13.72 32.11 13.37
C GLN A 137 14.67 30.97 13.03
N LEU A 138 14.82 29.99 13.92
CA LEU A 138 15.64 28.81 13.69
C LEU A 138 15.07 27.95 12.55
N ARG A 139 13.74 27.75 12.53
CA ARG A 139 13.05 27.07 11.42
C ARG A 139 13.35 27.73 10.08
N LYS A 140 13.27 29.06 10.00
CA LYS A 140 13.59 29.81 8.77
C LYS A 140 15.04 29.65 8.37
N LYS A 141 15.98 29.72 9.34
CA LYS A 141 17.41 29.50 9.10
C LYS A 141 17.67 28.10 8.53
N LEU A 142 17.23 27.05 9.21
CA LEU A 142 17.47 25.66 8.80
C LEU A 142 16.74 25.30 7.50
N LYS A 143 15.57 25.88 7.27
CA LYS A 143 14.88 25.77 5.97
C LYS A 143 15.68 26.42 4.85
N GLY A 144 16.28 27.59 5.11
CA GLY A 144 17.15 28.27 4.13
C GLY A 144 18.42 27.48 3.79
N GLU A 145 18.88 26.61 4.70
CA GLU A 145 19.97 25.66 4.49
C GLU A 145 19.53 24.35 3.81
N GLY A 146 18.22 24.15 3.57
CA GLY A 146 17.67 22.96 2.91
C GLY A 146 17.57 21.72 3.79
N LEU A 147 17.67 21.84 5.12
CA LEU A 147 17.62 20.68 6.04
C LEU A 147 16.26 19.97 6.09
N PHE A 148 15.22 20.60 5.56
CA PHE A 148 13.85 20.05 5.54
C PHE A 148 13.41 19.64 4.13
N ASP A 149 14.32 19.67 3.16
CA ASP A 149 13.99 19.38 1.76
C ASP A 149 13.69 17.89 1.57
N ASP A 150 12.61 17.58 0.85
CA ASP A 150 12.16 16.20 0.65
C ASP A 150 13.20 15.34 -0.09
N ASP A 151 14.06 15.95 -0.92
CA ASP A 151 15.14 15.27 -1.65
C ASP A 151 16.27 14.75 -0.74
N ARG A 152 16.35 15.24 0.51
CA ARG A 152 17.31 14.74 1.52
C ARG A 152 16.77 13.54 2.29
N LYS A 153 15.47 13.28 2.24
CA LYS A 153 14.84 12.25 3.06
C LYS A 153 15.14 10.85 2.55
N VAL A 154 15.48 9.96 3.47
CA VAL A 154 15.79 8.56 3.20
C VAL A 154 14.50 7.72 3.25
N PRO A 155 14.17 6.94 2.21
CA PRO A 155 12.97 6.10 2.21
C PRO A 155 13.07 4.98 3.25
N LEU A 156 11.95 4.69 3.91
CA LEU A 156 11.87 3.61 4.88
C LEU A 156 12.01 2.22 4.22
N PRO A 157 12.71 1.26 4.86
CA PRO A 157 12.77 -0.12 4.39
C PRO A 157 11.40 -0.77 4.45
N ALA A 158 11.06 -1.56 3.43
CA ALA A 158 9.77 -2.27 3.40
C ALA A 158 9.64 -3.35 4.48
N PHE A 159 10.76 -3.97 4.86
CA PHE A 159 10.82 -5.07 5.84
C PHE A 159 12.00 -4.86 6.80
N PRO A 160 11.88 -3.93 7.77
CA PRO A 160 12.94 -3.77 8.77
C PRO A 160 13.08 -5.05 9.61
N GLN A 161 14.32 -5.38 9.97
CA GLN A 161 14.66 -6.46 10.89
C GLN A 161 14.94 -5.93 12.29
N ARG A 162 15.54 -4.74 12.41
CA ARG A 162 15.87 -4.13 13.69
C ARG A 162 15.58 -2.65 13.71
N ILE A 163 14.89 -2.22 14.76
CA ILE A 163 14.50 -0.82 15.00
C ILE A 163 15.35 -0.26 16.14
N GLY A 164 16.01 0.86 15.91
CA GLY A 164 16.59 1.69 16.95
C GLY A 164 15.50 2.52 17.62
N LEU A 165 15.40 2.51 18.94
CA LEU A 165 14.39 3.27 19.68
C LEU A 165 15.04 4.18 20.72
N ILE A 166 14.83 5.48 20.58
CA ILE A 166 15.29 6.50 21.53
C ILE A 166 14.08 6.97 22.32
N CYS A 167 14.07 6.72 23.63
CA CYS A 167 12.99 7.12 24.52
C CYS A 167 13.46 7.23 25.98
N ALA A 168 12.62 7.77 26.86
CA ALA A 168 12.91 7.77 28.29
C ALA A 168 12.74 6.36 28.90
N PRO A 169 13.58 6.00 29.89
CA PRO A 169 13.51 4.70 30.53
C PRO A 169 12.15 4.49 31.21
N GLY A 170 11.47 3.38 30.90
CA GLY A 170 10.16 3.05 31.50
C GLY A 170 9.02 3.95 31.03
N ALA A 171 9.22 4.73 29.97
CA ALA A 171 8.16 5.54 29.38
C ALA A 171 7.10 4.67 28.72
N ARG A 172 5.83 5.09 28.81
CA ARG A 172 4.73 4.42 28.10
C ARG A 172 4.98 4.32 26.59
N ALA A 173 5.65 5.32 26.02
CA ALA A 173 6.02 5.34 24.60
C ALA A 173 6.86 4.13 24.17
N GLU A 174 7.78 3.65 25.03
CA GLU A 174 8.59 2.47 24.76
C GLU A 174 7.71 1.23 24.58
N GLY A 175 6.86 0.96 25.58
CA GLY A 175 5.93 -0.17 25.57
C GLY A 175 4.93 -0.10 24.41
N ASP A 176 4.43 1.10 24.11
CA ASP A 176 3.50 1.34 23.01
C ASP A 176 4.14 1.03 21.64
N VAL A 177 5.38 1.46 21.39
CA VAL A 177 6.09 1.16 20.13
C VAL A 177 6.38 -0.34 20.01
N ILE A 178 7.04 -0.91 21.02
CA ILE A 178 7.52 -2.29 20.98
C ILE A 178 6.35 -3.28 20.86
N THR A 179 5.28 -3.07 21.63
CA THR A 179 4.12 -3.98 21.63
C THR A 179 3.37 -3.92 20.31
N ASN A 180 3.09 -2.72 19.79
CA ASN A 180 2.35 -2.58 18.53
C ASN A 180 3.17 -3.08 17.32
N ALA A 181 4.49 -2.84 17.31
CA ALA A 181 5.35 -3.34 16.26
C ALA A 181 5.43 -4.88 16.27
N ARG A 182 5.66 -5.51 17.44
CA ARG A 182 5.72 -6.97 17.55
C ARG A 182 4.39 -7.66 17.28
N LEU A 183 3.27 -7.00 17.56
CA LEU A 183 1.94 -7.54 17.23
C LEU A 183 1.73 -7.66 15.70
N ARG A 184 2.26 -6.69 14.93
CA ARG A 184 2.17 -6.67 13.46
C ARG A 184 3.29 -7.44 12.79
N TRP A 185 4.50 -7.39 13.34
CA TRP A 185 5.71 -8.05 12.80
C TRP A 185 6.53 -8.73 13.92
N PRO A 186 6.19 -9.99 14.28
CA PRO A 186 6.76 -10.64 15.46
C PRO A 186 8.28 -10.85 15.46
N SER A 187 8.90 -10.91 14.28
CA SER A 187 10.34 -11.12 14.12
C SER A 187 11.19 -9.85 14.29
N ILE A 188 10.57 -8.70 14.55
CA ILE A 188 11.29 -7.43 14.70
C ILE A 188 12.12 -7.41 16.00
N GLU A 189 13.36 -6.96 15.87
CA GLU A 189 14.25 -6.70 17.00
C GLU A 189 14.33 -5.22 17.34
N PHE A 190 14.69 -4.90 18.59
CA PHE A 190 14.81 -3.52 19.07
C PHE A 190 16.17 -3.29 19.72
N SER A 191 16.81 -2.18 19.35
CA SER A 191 17.97 -1.61 20.04
C SER A 191 17.54 -0.32 20.72
N VAL A 192 17.34 -0.36 22.05
CA VAL A 192 16.75 0.76 22.79
C VAL A 192 17.86 1.59 23.45
N GLN A 193 17.87 2.89 23.19
CA GLN A 193 18.72 3.88 23.84
C GLN A 193 17.88 4.75 24.78
N HIS A 194 18.17 4.67 26.07
CA HIS A 194 17.46 5.45 27.07
C HIS A 194 18.10 6.83 27.26
N VAL A 195 17.31 7.87 27.04
CA VAL A 195 17.74 9.28 27.16
C VAL A 195 16.73 10.11 27.93
N HIS A 196 17.16 11.26 28.44
CA HIS A 196 16.24 12.27 28.93
C HIS A 196 15.47 12.88 27.76
N VAL A 197 14.15 12.72 27.76
CA VAL A 197 13.24 13.28 26.74
C VAL A 197 12.66 14.65 27.12
N GLN A 198 13.15 15.23 28.22
CA GLN A 198 12.74 16.54 28.74
C GLN A 198 13.88 17.16 29.55
N GLY A 199 13.89 18.49 29.66
CA GLY A 199 14.90 19.23 30.41
C GLY A 199 16.20 19.51 29.63
N PRO A 200 17.19 20.15 30.28
CA PRO A 200 18.36 20.72 29.61
C PRO A 200 19.33 19.68 29.02
N SER A 201 19.34 18.45 29.54
CA SER A 201 20.20 17.37 29.03
C SER A 201 19.65 16.69 27.77
N CYS A 202 18.37 16.92 27.43
CA CYS A 202 17.69 16.24 26.34
C CYS A 202 18.42 16.37 24.99
N PRO A 203 18.78 17.59 24.52
CA PRO A 203 19.43 17.73 23.21
C PRO A 203 20.73 16.92 23.08
N SER A 204 21.65 17.06 24.05
CA SER A 204 22.95 16.39 24.00
C SER A 204 22.85 14.87 24.02
N GLU A 205 21.92 14.32 24.80
CA GLU A 205 21.74 12.87 24.91
C GLU A 205 21.06 12.30 23.66
N VAL A 206 20.05 12.99 23.13
CA VAL A 206 19.37 12.59 21.89
C VAL A 206 20.35 12.59 20.71
N ILE A 207 21.17 13.63 20.56
CA ILE A 207 22.21 13.70 19.51
C ILE A 207 23.16 12.50 19.61
N THR A 208 23.60 12.19 20.84
CA THR A 208 24.52 11.06 21.07
C THR A 208 23.84 9.72 20.74
N ALA A 209 22.58 9.55 21.13
CA ALA A 209 21.82 8.32 20.85
C ALA A 209 21.53 8.13 19.35
N ILE A 210 21.21 9.21 18.62
CA ILE A 210 21.06 9.17 17.15
C ILE A 210 22.38 8.71 16.52
N ALA A 211 23.50 9.35 16.86
CA ALA A 211 24.80 9.01 16.30
C ALA A 211 25.23 7.56 16.62
N GLN A 212 24.92 7.05 17.81
CA GLN A 212 25.21 5.66 18.18
C GLN A 212 24.40 4.64 17.38
N LEU A 213 23.11 4.91 17.17
CA LEU A 213 22.25 4.01 16.40
C LEU A 213 22.53 4.09 14.90
N ASP A 214 22.84 5.28 14.37
CA ASP A 214 23.20 5.47 12.96
C ASP A 214 24.54 4.81 12.60
N ALA A 215 25.47 4.71 13.57
CA ALA A 215 26.73 4.01 13.40
C ALA A 215 26.61 2.48 13.43
N ASP A 216 25.48 1.92 13.85
CA ASP A 216 25.24 0.48 13.91
C ASP A 216 24.61 -0.02 12.60
N PRO A 217 25.33 -0.75 11.74
CA PRO A 217 24.83 -1.21 10.45
C PRO A 217 23.72 -2.27 10.57
N SER A 218 23.43 -2.76 11.78
CA SER A 218 22.32 -3.67 12.02
C SER A 218 20.99 -2.96 12.23
N VAL A 219 20.97 -1.64 12.43
CA VAL A 219 19.75 -0.85 12.62
C VAL A 219 19.22 -0.38 11.28
N ASP A 220 17.98 -0.76 10.95
CA ASP A 220 17.38 -0.43 9.65
C ASP A 220 16.60 0.90 9.67
N VAL A 221 16.18 1.34 10.85
CA VAL A 221 15.35 2.52 11.08
C VAL A 221 15.44 2.96 12.54
N ILE A 222 15.49 4.27 12.78
CA ILE A 222 15.57 4.88 14.12
C ILE A 222 14.27 5.59 14.43
N ILE A 223 13.74 5.40 15.65
CA ILE A 223 12.56 6.10 16.15
C ILE A 223 12.98 6.97 17.33
N VAL A 224 12.69 8.26 17.26
CA VAL A 224 12.74 9.17 18.40
C VAL A 224 11.33 9.29 18.96
N ALA A 225 11.07 8.70 20.12
CA ALA A 225 9.74 8.62 20.70
C ALA A 225 9.66 9.35 22.04
N ARG A 226 8.58 10.12 22.20
CA ARG A 226 8.19 10.72 23.48
C ARG A 226 6.73 10.37 23.77
N GLY A 227 6.43 10.15 25.06
CA GLY A 227 5.05 10.05 25.52
C GLY A 227 4.37 11.42 25.60
N GLY A 228 3.11 11.44 26.05
CA GLY A 228 2.39 12.69 26.30
C GLY A 228 3.05 13.54 27.40
N GLY A 229 2.81 14.85 27.34
CA GLY A 229 3.24 15.82 28.35
C GLY A 229 3.12 17.24 27.79
N ALA A 230 3.59 18.23 28.55
CA ALA A 230 3.41 19.64 28.16
C ALA A 230 4.29 20.00 26.94
N PHE A 231 3.92 21.06 26.23
CA PHE A 231 4.70 21.59 25.10
C PHE A 231 6.07 22.07 25.56
N GLU A 232 6.17 22.61 26.79
CA GLU A 232 7.44 23.10 27.34
C GLU A 232 8.51 22.00 27.45
N ASP A 233 8.10 20.73 27.54
CA ASP A 233 9.02 19.61 27.57
C ASP A 233 9.51 19.20 26.16
N LEU A 234 8.86 19.69 25.09
CA LEU A 234 9.21 19.41 23.69
C LEU A 234 10.37 20.26 23.15
N ILE A 235 10.74 21.31 23.88
CA ILE A 235 11.68 22.34 23.41
C ILE A 235 13.03 21.72 23.01
N GLY A 236 13.49 20.69 23.75
CA GLY A 236 14.75 20.01 23.46
C GLY A 236 14.82 19.38 22.07
N PHE A 237 13.68 19.02 21.48
CA PHE A 237 13.58 18.46 20.13
C PHE A 237 13.56 19.51 19.02
N SER A 238 13.56 20.80 19.39
CA SER A 238 13.73 21.92 18.47
C SER A 238 15.13 22.57 18.58
N ASP A 239 16.06 21.92 19.28
CA ASP A 239 17.46 22.36 19.34
C ASP A 239 18.15 22.17 17.98
N GLU A 240 18.98 23.15 17.58
CA GLU A 240 19.67 23.12 16.29
C GLU A 240 20.55 21.87 16.12
N GLY A 241 21.21 21.42 17.19
CA GLY A 241 22.06 20.23 17.16
C GLY A 241 21.27 18.95 16.92
N VAL A 242 20.10 18.81 17.55
CA VAL A 242 19.20 17.66 17.36
C VAL A 242 18.68 17.60 15.92
N VAL A 243 18.27 18.75 15.37
CA VAL A 243 17.75 18.84 14.00
C VAL A 243 18.83 18.48 12.98
N ARG A 244 20.06 18.97 13.17
CA ARG A 244 21.20 18.62 12.31
C ARG A 244 21.54 17.14 12.41
N ALA A 245 21.58 16.59 13.63
CA ALA A 245 21.83 15.16 13.83
C ALA A 245 20.78 14.28 13.12
N ALA A 246 19.50 14.69 13.12
CA ALA A 246 18.46 13.99 12.38
C ALA A 246 18.61 14.13 10.86
N ALA A 247 18.88 15.34 10.36
CA ALA A 247 19.00 15.60 8.92
C ALA A 247 20.27 15.01 8.26
N ASP A 248 21.32 14.77 9.06
CA ASP A 248 22.59 14.18 8.60
C ASP A 248 22.64 12.65 8.84
N CYS A 249 21.59 12.07 9.43
CA CYS A 249 21.45 10.64 9.68
C CYS A 249 21.37 9.86 8.35
N VAL A 250 22.15 8.79 8.22
CA VAL A 250 22.12 7.92 7.01
C VAL A 250 20.98 6.90 7.12
N THR A 251 20.77 6.40 8.34
CA THR A 251 19.69 5.49 8.68
C THR A 251 18.37 6.26 8.75
N PRO A 252 17.27 5.77 8.15
CA PRO A 252 15.99 6.46 8.17
C PRO A 252 15.52 6.77 9.60
N LEU A 253 15.17 8.03 9.87
CA LEU A 253 14.75 8.51 11.18
C LEU A 253 13.26 8.88 11.18
N VAL A 254 12.54 8.36 12.17
CA VAL A 254 11.12 8.62 12.42
C VAL A 254 10.95 9.40 13.71
N SER A 255 10.31 10.56 13.62
CA SER A 255 9.91 11.33 14.80
C SER A 255 8.52 10.91 15.27
N ALA A 256 8.38 10.61 16.56
CA ALA A 256 7.15 10.18 17.21
C ALA A 256 6.96 10.89 18.57
N ILE A 257 7.05 12.22 18.55
CA ILE A 257 7.24 13.03 19.77
C ILE A 257 5.96 13.75 20.23
N GLY A 258 5.09 14.20 19.31
CA GLY A 258 3.97 15.09 19.62
C GLY A 258 2.64 14.70 18.96
N HIS A 259 1.56 15.36 19.38
CA HIS A 259 0.23 15.27 18.76
C HIS A 259 0.11 16.22 17.55
N GLU A 260 -1.02 16.22 16.85
CA GLU A 260 -1.17 16.89 15.55
C GLU A 260 -0.82 18.39 15.54
N ASP A 261 -1.05 19.09 16.66
CA ASP A 261 -0.86 20.55 16.76
C ASP A 261 0.53 21.02 17.25
N ASP A 262 1.38 20.13 17.77
CA ASP A 262 2.67 20.49 18.39
C ASP A 262 3.83 20.06 17.50
N TRP A 263 4.21 20.90 16.53
CA TRP A 263 5.31 20.61 15.61
C TRP A 263 6.65 21.03 16.22
N THR A 264 7.58 20.08 16.27
CA THR A 264 8.98 20.32 16.64
C THR A 264 9.85 20.40 15.38
N LEU A 265 11.04 20.99 15.49
CA LEU A 265 11.91 21.09 14.30
C LEU A 265 12.48 19.73 13.87
N ILE A 266 12.66 18.77 14.78
CA ILE A 266 13.05 17.40 14.39
C ILE A 266 11.95 16.72 13.56
N ASP A 267 10.66 17.03 13.76
CA ASP A 267 9.57 16.50 12.93
C ASP A 267 9.68 16.91 11.46
N LEU A 268 10.32 18.06 11.21
CA LEU A 268 10.55 18.59 9.85
C LEU A 268 11.79 17.98 9.20
N ALA A 269 12.81 17.63 10.00
CA ALA A 269 14.05 17.04 9.52
C ALA A 269 13.98 15.51 9.39
N ALA A 270 13.12 14.86 10.17
CA ALA A 270 12.91 13.42 10.10
C ALA A 270 12.37 12.99 8.72
N ASP A 271 12.73 11.78 8.29
CA ASP A 271 12.25 11.18 7.05
C ASP A 271 10.76 10.88 7.11
N LEU A 272 10.29 10.54 8.31
CA LEU A 272 8.89 10.31 8.59
C LEU A 272 8.48 10.95 9.91
N ARG A 273 7.42 11.74 9.90
CA ARG A 273 6.72 12.18 11.11
C ARG A 273 5.55 11.24 11.40
N ALA A 274 5.55 10.61 12.57
CA ALA A 274 4.43 9.87 13.13
C ALA A 274 3.66 10.70 14.16
N SER A 275 2.33 10.57 14.19
CA SER A 275 1.48 11.36 15.08
C SER A 275 1.48 10.89 16.54
N THR A 276 1.93 9.66 16.78
CA THR A 276 2.08 9.06 18.11
C THR A 276 3.13 7.95 18.07
N PRO A 277 3.68 7.51 19.22
CA PRO A 277 4.52 6.31 19.29
C PRO A 277 3.82 5.06 18.69
N THR A 278 2.51 4.91 18.89
CA THR A 278 1.75 3.80 18.28
C THR A 278 1.62 3.92 16.75
N ASP A 279 1.51 5.14 16.21
CA ASP A 279 1.48 5.40 14.77
C ASP A 279 2.83 5.09 14.13
N ALA A 280 3.92 5.42 14.81
CA ALA A 280 5.28 5.12 14.36
C ALA A 280 5.46 3.62 14.15
N ALA A 281 5.10 2.82 15.16
CA ALA A 281 5.13 1.36 15.05
C ALA A 281 4.31 0.85 13.86
N LYS A 282 3.12 1.42 13.63
CA LYS A 282 2.26 1.00 12.52
C LYS A 282 2.82 1.34 11.13
N ARG A 283 3.56 2.42 10.99
CA ARG A 283 4.03 2.90 9.69
C ARG A 283 5.38 2.32 9.30
N ILE A 284 6.15 1.89 10.28
CA ILE A 284 7.50 1.34 10.07
C ILE A 284 7.46 -0.15 9.77
N VAL A 285 6.55 -0.92 10.39
CA VAL A 285 6.45 -2.36 10.15
C VAL A 285 5.23 -2.74 9.30
N PRO A 286 5.36 -3.70 8.38
CA PRO A 286 4.24 -4.27 7.66
C PRO A 286 3.35 -5.12 8.57
N ASP A 287 2.14 -5.44 8.13
CA ASP A 287 1.28 -6.40 8.82
C ASP A 287 1.52 -7.82 8.31
N VAL A 288 2.00 -8.71 9.19
CA VAL A 288 2.28 -10.11 8.86
C VAL A 288 1.06 -10.83 8.29
N ARG A 289 -0.16 -10.46 8.69
CA ARG A 289 -1.39 -11.11 8.21
C ARG A 289 -1.70 -10.69 6.78
N GLU A 290 -1.49 -9.42 6.45
CA GLU A 290 -1.67 -8.91 5.08
C GLU A 290 -0.65 -9.56 4.15
N GLU A 291 0.63 -9.60 4.55
CA GLU A 291 1.69 -10.24 3.77
C GLU A 291 1.46 -11.75 3.56
N LEU A 292 1.04 -12.47 4.61
CA LEU A 292 0.68 -13.89 4.48
C LEU A 292 -0.55 -14.10 3.58
N SER A 293 -1.50 -13.16 3.57
CA SER A 293 -2.65 -13.21 2.65
C SER A 293 -2.19 -13.07 1.21
N LEU A 294 -1.34 -12.08 0.91
CA LEU A 294 -0.77 -11.88 -0.42
C LEU A 294 -0.02 -13.12 -0.92
N VAL A 295 0.79 -13.74 -0.05
CA VAL A 295 1.49 -14.99 -0.36
C VAL A 295 0.50 -16.13 -0.63
N SER A 296 -0.54 -16.27 0.19
CA SER A 296 -1.56 -17.31 0.03
C SER A 296 -2.36 -17.15 -1.27
N GLU A 297 -2.71 -15.92 -1.63
CA GLU A 297 -3.39 -15.59 -2.89
C GLU A 297 -2.50 -15.87 -4.10
N ALA A 298 -1.23 -15.43 -4.06
CA ALA A 298 -0.26 -15.73 -5.11
C ALA A 298 -0.10 -17.25 -5.29
N ARG A 299 0.00 -18.00 -4.19
CA ARG A 299 0.09 -19.46 -4.20
C ARG A 299 -1.15 -20.10 -4.83
N THR A 300 -2.34 -19.64 -4.45
CA THR A 300 -3.61 -20.15 -5.01
C THR A 300 -3.70 -19.89 -6.51
N ARG A 301 -3.33 -18.69 -6.97
CA ARG A 301 -3.29 -18.35 -8.40
C ARG A 301 -2.29 -19.23 -9.17
N ILE A 302 -1.10 -19.44 -8.63
CA ILE A 302 -0.06 -20.29 -9.25
C ILE A 302 -0.57 -21.73 -9.38
N PHE A 303 -1.13 -22.30 -8.31
CA PHE A 303 -1.65 -23.67 -8.36
C PHE A 303 -2.84 -23.81 -9.31
N GLY A 304 -3.76 -22.85 -9.33
CA GLY A 304 -4.87 -22.84 -10.29
C GLY A 304 -4.40 -22.76 -11.74
N ALA A 305 -3.45 -21.88 -12.05
CA ALA A 305 -2.87 -21.77 -13.38
C ALA A 305 -2.16 -23.06 -13.82
N LEU A 306 -1.39 -23.68 -12.92
CA LEU A 306 -0.72 -24.96 -13.18
C LEU A 306 -1.74 -26.07 -13.43
N HIS A 307 -2.77 -26.17 -12.60
CA HIS A 307 -3.81 -27.19 -12.74
C HIS A 307 -4.55 -27.06 -14.07
N ASN A 308 -4.96 -25.84 -14.42
CA ASN A 308 -5.63 -25.56 -15.70
C ASN A 308 -4.74 -25.89 -16.89
N LYS A 309 -3.44 -25.56 -16.82
CA LYS A 309 -2.48 -25.89 -17.87
C LYS A 309 -2.35 -27.40 -18.05
N VAL A 310 -2.17 -28.14 -16.96
CA VAL A 310 -2.07 -29.61 -17.00
C VAL A 310 -3.35 -30.24 -17.53
N SER A 311 -4.52 -29.81 -17.03
CA SER A 311 -5.82 -30.31 -17.49
C SER A 311 -6.04 -30.06 -18.99
N THR A 312 -5.69 -28.86 -19.48
CA THR A 312 -5.80 -28.50 -20.90
C THR A 312 -4.91 -29.40 -21.77
N GLU A 313 -3.66 -29.63 -21.37
CA GLU A 313 -2.76 -30.49 -22.13
C GLU A 313 -3.18 -31.97 -22.07
N GLN A 314 -3.71 -32.45 -20.94
CA GLN A 314 -4.29 -33.79 -20.84
C GLN A 314 -5.50 -33.96 -21.76
N GLN A 315 -6.40 -32.98 -21.81
CA GLN A 315 -7.55 -33.00 -22.70
C GLN A 315 -7.13 -32.95 -24.17
N ARG A 316 -6.12 -32.14 -24.51
CA ARG A 316 -5.55 -32.08 -25.86
C ARG A 316 -4.94 -33.42 -26.28
N LEU A 317 -4.18 -34.07 -25.38
CA LEU A 317 -3.62 -35.39 -25.63
C LEU A 317 -4.74 -36.44 -25.83
N SER A 318 -5.75 -36.44 -24.96
CA SER A 318 -6.90 -37.33 -25.08
C SER A 318 -7.63 -37.14 -26.42
N ALA A 319 -7.83 -35.89 -26.83
CA ALA A 319 -8.44 -35.56 -28.12
C ALA A 319 -7.61 -36.07 -29.30
N TYR A 320 -6.27 -36.01 -29.25
CA TYR A 320 -5.43 -36.60 -30.27
C TYR A 320 -5.55 -38.13 -30.29
N THR A 321 -5.46 -38.78 -29.13
CA THR A 321 -5.56 -40.25 -29.04
C THR A 321 -6.92 -40.78 -29.50
N GLN A 322 -8.00 -40.00 -29.33
CA GLN A 322 -9.35 -40.40 -29.72
C GLN A 322 -9.75 -39.99 -31.15
N ARG A 323 -8.91 -39.26 -31.89
CA ARG A 323 -9.25 -38.82 -33.25
C ARG A 323 -9.54 -40.02 -34.15
N PRO A 324 -10.70 -40.06 -34.85
CA PRO A 324 -11.04 -41.14 -35.78
C PRO A 324 -9.99 -41.38 -36.87
N SER A 325 -9.26 -40.34 -37.29
CA SER A 325 -8.16 -40.48 -38.25
C SER A 325 -6.97 -41.29 -37.72
N LEU A 326 -6.80 -41.39 -36.40
CA LEU A 326 -5.75 -42.18 -35.76
C LEU A 326 -6.29 -43.51 -35.20
N THR A 327 -7.53 -43.55 -34.70
CA THR A 327 -8.14 -44.78 -34.14
C THR A 327 -8.77 -45.69 -35.19
N HIS A 328 -9.32 -45.12 -36.27
CA HIS A 328 -9.99 -45.85 -37.34
C HIS A 328 -9.62 -45.27 -38.72
N PRO A 329 -8.33 -45.30 -39.11
CA PRO A 329 -7.85 -44.68 -40.34
C PRO A 329 -8.55 -45.22 -41.60
N GLN A 330 -8.97 -46.49 -41.60
CA GLN A 330 -9.72 -47.08 -42.71
C GLN A 330 -11.10 -46.43 -42.97
N SER A 331 -11.68 -45.70 -42.01
CA SER A 331 -12.99 -45.05 -42.18
C SER A 331 -13.03 -44.03 -43.32
N ILE A 332 -11.87 -43.48 -43.71
CA ILE A 332 -11.76 -42.60 -44.89
C ILE A 332 -12.12 -43.34 -46.20
N LEU A 333 -11.98 -44.66 -46.22
CA LEU A 333 -12.27 -45.50 -47.37
C LEU A 333 -13.74 -45.95 -47.43
N ASP A 334 -14.50 -45.86 -46.33
CA ASP A 334 -15.88 -46.37 -46.26
C ASP A 334 -16.78 -45.76 -47.33
N LYS A 335 -16.76 -44.42 -47.46
CA LYS A 335 -17.57 -43.69 -48.46
C LYS A 335 -17.18 -44.03 -49.91
N PRO A 336 -15.89 -43.96 -50.32
CA PRO A 336 -15.46 -44.43 -51.64
C PRO A 336 -15.82 -45.89 -51.92
N GLN A 337 -15.65 -46.78 -50.94
CA GLN A 337 -15.91 -48.20 -51.09
C GLN A 337 -17.41 -48.47 -51.26
N GLN A 338 -18.26 -47.77 -50.50
CA GLN A 338 -19.71 -47.80 -50.68
C GLN A 338 -20.14 -47.24 -52.03
N PHE A 339 -19.58 -46.10 -52.45
CA PHE A 339 -19.87 -45.50 -53.77
C PHE A 339 -19.53 -46.46 -54.91
N VAL A 340 -18.35 -47.10 -54.89
CA VAL A 340 -17.96 -48.08 -55.90
C VAL A 340 -18.90 -49.29 -55.90
N LYS A 341 -19.30 -49.78 -54.72
CA LYS A 341 -20.26 -50.88 -54.58
C LYS A 341 -21.62 -50.53 -55.18
N GLU A 342 -22.15 -49.36 -54.88
CA GLU A 342 -23.43 -48.87 -55.41
C GLU A 342 -23.37 -48.62 -56.92
N ALA A 343 -22.29 -48.01 -57.42
CA ALA A 343 -22.05 -47.80 -58.84
C ALA A 343 -21.98 -49.14 -59.60
N ARG A 344 -21.29 -50.13 -59.04
CA ARG A 344 -21.21 -51.49 -59.63
C ARG A 344 -22.57 -52.17 -59.68
N THR A 345 -23.37 -52.07 -58.62
CA THR A 345 -24.74 -52.62 -58.59
C THR A 345 -25.61 -51.96 -59.66
N ARG A 346 -25.59 -50.62 -59.74
CA ARG A 346 -26.34 -49.86 -60.75
C ARG A 346 -25.93 -50.23 -62.18
N LEU A 347 -24.62 -50.35 -62.44
CA LEU A 347 -24.09 -50.76 -63.74
C LEU A 347 -24.61 -52.14 -64.12
N ASN A 348 -24.49 -53.12 -63.22
CA ASN A 348 -24.95 -54.49 -63.48
C ASN A 348 -26.46 -54.55 -63.75
N THR A 349 -27.27 -53.83 -62.98
CA THR A 349 -28.72 -53.75 -63.21
C THR A 349 -29.04 -53.14 -64.57
N ALA A 350 -28.40 -52.03 -64.93
CA ALA A 350 -28.59 -51.38 -66.23
C ALA A 350 -28.17 -52.28 -67.39
N MET A 351 -27.01 -52.93 -67.29
CA MET A 351 -26.52 -53.87 -68.29
C MET A 351 -27.48 -55.04 -68.48
N ASN A 352 -27.93 -55.67 -67.40
CA ASN A 352 -28.89 -56.77 -67.47
C ASN A 352 -30.20 -56.33 -68.14
N PHE A 353 -30.72 -55.15 -67.77
CA PHE A 353 -31.92 -54.59 -68.38
C PHE A 353 -31.74 -54.37 -69.89
N MET A 354 -30.65 -53.71 -70.30
CA MET A 354 -30.35 -53.46 -71.72
C MET A 354 -30.22 -54.75 -72.51
N THR A 355 -29.55 -55.76 -71.96
CA THR A 355 -29.43 -57.07 -72.63
C THR A 355 -30.77 -57.77 -72.76
N ALA A 356 -31.63 -57.72 -71.73
CA ALA A 356 -32.96 -58.32 -71.76
C ALA A 356 -33.88 -57.61 -72.76
N GLU A 357 -33.84 -56.27 -72.82
CA GLU A 357 -34.62 -55.48 -73.78
C GLU A 357 -34.17 -55.74 -75.22
N ALA A 358 -32.86 -55.78 -75.48
CA ALA A 358 -32.32 -56.13 -76.79
C ALA A 358 -32.72 -57.54 -77.21
N THR A 359 -32.63 -58.52 -76.29
CA THR A 359 -33.02 -59.92 -76.55
C THR A 359 -34.51 -60.02 -76.86
N SER A 360 -35.36 -59.38 -76.05
CA SER A 360 -36.82 -59.33 -76.30
C SER A 360 -37.16 -58.69 -77.63
N THR A 361 -36.40 -57.66 -78.04
CA THR A 361 -36.58 -57.01 -79.35
C THR A 361 -36.24 -57.97 -80.49
N ILE A 362 -35.13 -58.70 -80.37
CA ILE A 362 -34.74 -59.73 -81.34
C ILE A 362 -35.81 -60.82 -81.42
N ASP A 363 -36.28 -61.33 -80.27
CA ASP A 363 -37.31 -62.38 -80.22
C ASP A 363 -38.63 -61.93 -80.88
N LYS A 364 -39.05 -60.69 -80.62
CA LYS A 364 -40.24 -60.09 -81.26
C LYS A 364 -40.06 -59.98 -82.77
N LEU A 365 -38.94 -59.42 -83.24
CA LEU A 365 -38.65 -59.29 -84.67
C LEU A 365 -38.62 -60.67 -85.36
N HIS A 366 -38.03 -61.67 -84.70
CA HIS A 366 -37.99 -63.04 -85.20
C HIS A 366 -39.40 -63.65 -85.26
N ALA A 367 -40.24 -63.44 -84.23
CA ALA A 367 -41.63 -63.89 -84.22
C ALA A 367 -42.46 -63.21 -85.33
N THR A 368 -42.28 -61.89 -85.55
CA THR A 368 -42.93 -61.16 -86.64
C THR A 368 -42.50 -61.66 -88.00
N LEU A 369 -41.19 -61.86 -88.22
CA LEU A 369 -40.65 -62.43 -89.45
C LEU A 369 -41.24 -63.83 -89.72
N THR A 370 -41.35 -64.64 -88.67
CA THR A 370 -41.93 -65.99 -88.76
C THR A 370 -43.42 -65.92 -89.10
N ALA A 371 -44.18 -65.03 -88.47
CA ALA A 371 -45.63 -64.89 -88.69
C ALA A 371 -45.97 -64.36 -90.10
N LEU A 372 -45.13 -63.49 -90.67
CA LEU A 372 -45.30 -62.94 -92.02
C LEU A 372 -44.69 -63.83 -93.11
N SER A 373 -44.04 -64.95 -92.75
CA SER A 373 -43.44 -65.85 -93.72
C SER A 373 -44.52 -66.66 -94.45
N PRO A 374 -44.58 -66.62 -95.80
CA PRO A 374 -45.49 -67.46 -96.59
C PRO A 374 -45.30 -68.96 -96.29
N GLN A 375 -44.07 -69.36 -95.93
CA GLN A 375 -43.75 -70.72 -95.53
C GLN A 375 -44.44 -71.13 -94.21
N SER A 376 -44.68 -70.18 -93.29
CA SER A 376 -45.41 -70.47 -92.05
C SER A 376 -46.88 -70.82 -92.32
N THR A 377 -47.50 -70.14 -93.29
CA THR A 377 -48.87 -70.41 -93.76
C THR A 377 -48.94 -71.78 -94.44
N LEU A 378 -47.98 -72.10 -95.30
CA LEU A 378 -47.87 -73.43 -95.92
C LEU A 378 -47.64 -74.55 -94.86
N ASN A 379 -46.82 -74.29 -93.84
CA ASN A 379 -46.56 -75.24 -92.75
C ASN A 379 -47.80 -75.56 -91.90
N ARG A 380 -48.79 -74.66 -91.84
CA ARG A 380 -50.07 -74.86 -91.14
C ARG A 380 -51.07 -75.72 -91.93
N GLY A 381 -50.71 -76.18 -93.13
CA GLY A 381 -51.53 -77.08 -93.95
C GLY A 381 -52.35 -76.37 -95.03
N TYR A 382 -52.16 -75.06 -95.20
CA TYR A 382 -52.73 -74.32 -96.33
C TYR A 382 -51.90 -74.53 -97.60
N ALA A 383 -52.54 -74.32 -98.74
CA ALA A 383 -51.92 -74.39 -100.05
C ALA A 383 -52.04 -73.03 -100.75
N VAL A 384 -51.04 -72.67 -101.55
CA VAL A 384 -51.14 -71.53 -102.47
C VAL A 384 -51.50 -72.08 -103.83
N VAL A 385 -52.67 -71.70 -104.34
CA VAL A 385 -53.16 -72.10 -105.66
C VAL A 385 -52.80 -71.01 -106.67
N GLN A 386 -52.18 -71.39 -107.78
CA GLN A 386 -51.76 -70.48 -108.85
C GLN A 386 -52.25 -70.98 -110.22
N LYS A 387 -52.50 -70.06 -111.15
CA LYS A 387 -52.69 -70.39 -112.57
C LYS A 387 -51.37 -70.79 -113.23
N ALA A 388 -51.45 -71.30 -114.46
CA ALA A 388 -50.27 -71.64 -115.27
C ALA A 388 -49.31 -70.45 -115.51
N ASP A 389 -49.80 -69.20 -115.41
CA ASP A 389 -49.01 -67.98 -115.52
C ASP A 389 -48.38 -67.50 -114.19
N GLY A 390 -48.65 -68.20 -113.08
CA GLY A 390 -48.14 -67.88 -111.75
C GLY A 390 -49.01 -66.95 -110.91
N THR A 391 -50.17 -66.50 -111.42
CA THR A 391 -51.11 -65.64 -110.68
C THR A 391 -51.75 -66.42 -109.53
N VAL A 392 -51.71 -65.90 -108.29
CA VAL A 392 -52.33 -66.51 -107.11
C VAL A 392 -53.84 -66.33 -107.17
N ILE A 393 -54.55 -67.40 -106.81
CA ILE A 393 -56.01 -67.46 -106.87
C ILE A 393 -56.55 -67.48 -105.46
N ASP A 394 -57.34 -66.48 -105.12
CA ASP A 394 -58.00 -66.28 -103.83
C ASP A 394 -59.53 -66.43 -103.90
N VAL A 395 -60.12 -66.39 -105.11
CA VAL A 395 -61.57 -66.53 -105.35
C VAL A 395 -61.85 -67.61 -106.40
N ALA A 396 -62.79 -68.51 -106.12
CA ALA A 396 -63.08 -69.68 -106.97
C ALA A 396 -63.56 -69.33 -108.40
N ASN A 397 -64.32 -68.24 -108.58
CA ASN A 397 -64.80 -67.78 -109.90
C ASN A 397 -63.71 -67.29 -110.86
N ALA A 398 -62.47 -67.16 -110.39
CA ALA A 398 -61.35 -66.82 -111.26
C ALA A 398 -60.89 -68.01 -112.12
N LEU A 399 -61.42 -69.22 -111.88
CA LEU A 399 -61.10 -70.44 -112.60
C LEU A 399 -62.28 -70.94 -113.43
N THR A 400 -61.97 -71.55 -114.57
CA THR A 400 -62.96 -72.21 -115.44
C THR A 400 -62.78 -73.74 -115.40
N ALA A 401 -63.87 -74.49 -115.58
CA ALA A 401 -63.81 -75.95 -115.64
C ALA A 401 -62.92 -76.40 -116.81
N GLY A 402 -61.96 -77.28 -116.52
CA GLY A 402 -60.91 -77.75 -117.43
C GLY A 402 -59.59 -76.98 -117.35
N GLU A 403 -59.52 -75.87 -116.58
CA GLU A 403 -58.30 -75.07 -116.44
C GLU A 403 -57.28 -75.72 -115.50
N GLY A 404 -56.00 -75.71 -115.90
CA GLY A 404 -54.91 -76.28 -115.12
C GLY A 404 -54.40 -75.32 -114.05
N ILE A 405 -54.28 -75.80 -112.82
CA ILE A 405 -53.79 -75.07 -111.65
C ILE A 405 -52.55 -75.73 -111.06
N SER A 406 -51.65 -74.92 -110.49
CA SER A 406 -50.51 -75.39 -109.71
C SER A 406 -50.74 -75.08 -108.24
N VAL A 407 -50.66 -76.11 -107.40
CA VAL A 407 -50.90 -76.04 -105.97
C VAL A 407 -49.57 -76.24 -105.25
N THR A 408 -49.12 -75.20 -104.55
CA THR A 408 -47.91 -75.26 -103.72
C THR A 408 -48.29 -75.59 -102.28
N LEU A 409 -47.73 -76.67 -101.75
CA LEU A 409 -47.97 -77.15 -100.39
C LEU A 409 -46.77 -76.86 -99.48
N LYS A 410 -46.88 -77.24 -98.20
CA LYS A 410 -45.78 -77.26 -97.22
C LYS A 410 -44.45 -77.75 -97.81
N SER A 411 -44.51 -78.82 -98.59
CA SER A 411 -43.38 -79.39 -99.29
C SER A 411 -43.86 -79.90 -100.65
N GLY A 412 -43.26 -79.40 -101.71
CA GLY A 412 -43.59 -79.78 -103.09
C GLY A 412 -44.68 -78.93 -103.74
N LYS A 413 -44.72 -79.04 -105.07
CA LYS A 413 -45.76 -78.45 -105.92
C LYS A 413 -46.40 -79.57 -106.72
N LEU A 414 -47.72 -79.51 -106.88
CA LEU A 414 -48.47 -80.45 -107.72
C LEU A 414 -49.34 -79.68 -108.70
N ASN A 415 -49.63 -80.29 -109.84
CA ASN A 415 -50.56 -79.73 -110.81
C ASN A 415 -51.89 -80.46 -110.67
N ALA A 416 -52.98 -79.71 -110.72
CA ALA A 416 -54.34 -80.22 -110.69
C ALA A 416 -55.15 -79.55 -111.81
N THR A 417 -56.24 -80.17 -112.21
CA THR A 417 -57.16 -79.60 -113.21
C THR A 417 -58.50 -79.37 -112.52
N VAL A 418 -59.10 -78.21 -112.74
CA VAL A 418 -60.38 -77.86 -112.12
C VAL A 418 -61.50 -78.62 -112.83
N ASN A 419 -62.17 -79.53 -112.13
CA ASN A 419 -63.30 -80.27 -112.73
C ASN A 419 -64.58 -79.44 -112.73
N GLU A 420 -64.84 -78.70 -111.65
CA GLU A 420 -66.02 -77.87 -111.45
C GLU A 420 -65.70 -76.80 -110.40
N THR A 421 -66.26 -75.59 -110.57
CA THR A 421 -66.16 -74.50 -109.58
C THR A 421 -67.50 -74.34 -108.88
N ILE A 422 -67.52 -74.57 -107.57
CA ILE A 422 -68.70 -74.44 -106.73
C ILE A 422 -68.50 -73.20 -105.87
N MET A 423 -69.47 -72.28 -105.90
CA MET A 423 -69.47 -71.08 -105.05
C MET A 423 -70.25 -71.39 -103.77
N GLU A 424 -69.58 -71.23 -102.63
CA GLU A 424 -70.22 -71.10 -101.33
C GLU A 424 -69.99 -69.65 -100.87
N ASP A 425 -71.06 -68.97 -100.45
CA ASP A 425 -71.05 -67.56 -100.03
C ASP A 425 -70.21 -67.32 -98.75
#